data_AF-A1U4Y3-F1
#
_entry.id   AF-A1U4Y3-F1
#
_cell.length_a   1.000
_cell.length_b   1.000
_cell.length_c   1.000
_cell.angle_alpha   90.00
_cell.angle_beta   90.00
_cell.angle_gamma   90.00
#
_symmetry.space_group_name_H-M   'P 1'
#
loop_
_entity.id
_entity.type
_entity.pdbx_description
1 polymer ?
#
loop_
_entity_poly.entity_id
_entity_poly.type
_entity_poly.pdbx_seq_one_letter_code
_entity_poly.pdbx_strand_id
1 'polypeptide(L)'
;MIVRERPGPLRLLLAWKGSVVPHILPHILLTGMFAAAVTWVSRHHYLDGMVDYTLLPFTIMGIALSIFLSVRNTAIVAYTFFGLDRLSGQLEFPFGRHTNDLPLDAICRIHEISVAEALGDPAPEPLQPVKYQLQ
;
A
#
# COMPACT_ATOMS: atom_id res chain seq x y z
N MET A 1 -21.70 15.38 11.74
CA MET A 1 -21.66 15.31 10.27
C MET A 1 -20.64 16.33 9.77
N ILE A 2 -19.46 15.90 9.34
CA ILE A 2 -18.44 16.82 8.81
C ILE A 2 -18.85 17.13 7.36
N VAL A 3 -19.43 18.31 7.14
CA VAL A 3 -19.71 18.83 5.79
C VAL A 3 -18.40 19.37 5.23
N ARG A 4 -17.72 18.57 4.40
CA ARG A 4 -16.58 19.04 3.61
C ARG A 4 -17.09 19.62 2.30
N GLU A 5 -16.64 20.82 1.98
CA GLU A 5 -16.77 21.36 0.63
C GLU A 5 -16.09 20.42 -0.37
N ARG A 6 -16.76 20.07 -1.46
CA ARG A 6 -16.20 19.22 -2.51
C ARG A 6 -15.18 20.05 -3.29
N PRO A 7 -13.86 19.76 -3.20
CA PRO A 7 -12.90 20.46 -4.04
C PRO A 7 -13.25 20.18 -5.51
N GLY A 8 -13.19 21.23 -6.35
CA GLY A 8 -13.47 21.11 -7.78
C GLY A 8 -12.52 20.11 -8.47
N PRO A 9 -12.95 19.49 -9.58
CA PRO A 9 -12.21 18.42 -10.25
C PRO A 9 -10.80 18.85 -10.69
N LEU A 10 -10.64 20.11 -11.13
CA LEU A 10 -9.34 20.67 -11.51
C LEU A 10 -8.38 20.81 -10.32
N ARG A 11 -8.92 21.09 -9.12
CA ARG A 11 -8.13 21.25 -7.90
C ARG A 11 -7.68 19.90 -7.35
N LEU A 12 -8.44 18.83 -7.64
CA LEU A 12 -8.08 17.44 -7.42
C LEU A 12 -7.02 16.96 -8.43
N LEU A 13 -7.16 17.31 -9.72
CA LEU A 13 -6.20 16.95 -10.76
C LEU A 13 -4.84 17.66 -10.59
N LEU A 14 -4.83 18.94 -10.21
CA LEU A 14 -3.61 19.71 -9.91
C LEU A 14 -3.22 19.70 -8.44
N ALA A 15 -3.77 18.79 -7.63
CA ALA A 15 -3.33 18.65 -6.25
C ALA A 15 -1.86 18.22 -6.23
N TRP A 16 -0.96 19.12 -5.83
CA TRP A 16 0.48 18.86 -5.88
C TRP A 16 0.98 18.03 -4.68
N LYS A 17 0.35 18.19 -3.51
CA LYS A 17 0.73 17.49 -2.28
C LYS A 17 0.20 16.05 -2.32
N GLY A 18 1.12 15.07 -2.29
CA GLY A 18 0.78 13.64 -2.31
C GLY A 18 0.47 13.09 -3.71
N SER A 19 0.68 13.89 -4.77
CA SER A 19 0.52 13.44 -6.15
C SER A 19 1.77 12.73 -6.67
N VAL A 20 1.58 11.81 -7.60
CA VAL A 20 2.65 11.09 -8.30
C VAL A 20 3.31 11.97 -9.38
N VAL A 21 2.64 13.07 -9.75
CA VAL A 21 3.10 14.01 -10.79
C VAL A 21 4.51 14.56 -10.52
N PRO A 22 4.84 15.18 -9.36
CA PRO A 22 6.20 15.71 -9.14
C PRO A 22 7.30 14.63 -9.18
N HIS A 23 6.96 13.37 -8.91
CA HIS A 23 7.91 12.27 -8.94
C HIS A 23 8.17 11.75 -10.36
N ILE A 24 7.14 11.69 -11.21
CA ILE A 24 7.25 11.19 -12.59
C ILE A 24 7.64 12.33 -13.57
N LEU A 25 7.35 13.59 -13.24
CA LEU A 25 7.65 14.76 -14.08
C LEU A 25 9.10 14.83 -14.59
N PRO A 26 10.16 14.66 -13.77
CA PRO A 26 11.53 14.69 -14.28
C PRO A 26 11.79 13.60 -15.33
N HIS A 27 11.18 12.42 -15.18
CA HIS A 27 11.32 11.31 -16.13
C HIS A 27 10.59 11.60 -17.46
N ILE A 28 9.41 12.23 -17.40
CA ILE A 28 8.68 12.66 -18.60
C ILE A 28 9.47 13.73 -19.35
N LEU A 29 10.01 14.72 -18.63
CA LEU A 29 10.82 15.77 -19.24
C LEU A 29 12.10 15.20 -19.88
N LEU A 30 12.80 14.30 -19.19
CA LEU A 30 14.02 13.69 -19.72
C LEU A 30 13.75 12.87 -20.98
N THR A 31 12.75 11.99 -20.95
CA THR A 31 12.37 11.18 -22.12
C THR A 31 11.84 12.03 -23.27
N GLY A 32 11.07 13.09 -22.97
CA GLY A 32 10.60 14.05 -23.96
C GLY A 32 11.73 14.86 -24.61
N MET A 33 12.69 15.33 -23.82
CA MET A 33 13.88 16.03 -24.34
C MET A 33 14.75 15.09 -25.19
N PHE A 34 14.95 13.85 -24.75
CA PHE A 34 15.68 12.85 -25.52
C PHE A 34 14.99 12.56 -26.85
N ALA A 35 13.67 12.34 -26.85
CA ALA A 35 12.89 12.15 -28.06
C ALA A 35 13.00 13.36 -29.00
N ALA A 36 12.86 14.59 -28.48
CA ALA A 36 13.00 15.81 -29.26
C ALA A 36 14.40 15.97 -29.87
N ALA A 37 15.45 15.64 -29.11
CA ALA A 37 16.83 15.66 -29.60
C ALA A 37 17.04 14.64 -30.73
N VAL A 38 16.56 13.40 -30.54
CA VAL A 38 16.62 12.35 -31.57
C VAL A 38 15.87 12.76 -32.84
N THR A 39 14.65 13.30 -32.70
CA THR A 39 13.87 13.79 -33.84
C THR A 39 14.55 14.98 -34.54
N TRP A 40 15.17 15.90 -33.79
CA TRP A 40 15.89 17.03 -34.36
C TRP A 40 17.12 16.58 -35.15
N VAL A 41 17.92 15.66 -34.60
CA VAL A 41 19.09 15.07 -35.27
C VAL A 41 18.67 14.29 -36.51
N SER A 42 17.61 13.46 -36.41
CA SER A 42 17.07 12.70 -37.53
C SER A 42 16.56 13.59 -38.66
N ARG A 43 16.00 14.77 -38.33
CA ARG A 43 15.53 15.73 -39.33
C ARG A 43 16.66 16.49 -40.02
N HIS A 44 17.80 16.68 -39.34
CA HIS A 44 18.90 17.50 -39.85
C HIS A 44 19.99 16.70 -40.60
N HIS A 45 20.09 15.38 -40.37
CA HIS A 45 20.98 14.48 -41.10
C HIS A 45 20.21 13.63 -42.14
N TYR A 46 20.73 13.55 -43.38
CA TYR A 46 20.19 12.81 -44.54
C TYR A 46 20.19 11.27 -44.34
N LEU A 47 19.39 10.75 -43.41
CA LEU A 47 19.14 9.31 -43.22
C LEU A 47 17.72 8.91 -43.68
N ASP A 48 17.11 9.68 -44.60
CA ASP A 48 15.74 9.48 -45.09
C ASP A 48 15.49 8.15 -45.86
N GLY A 49 16.50 7.27 -45.99
CA GLY A 49 16.40 6.06 -46.82
C GLY A 49 16.85 4.74 -46.17
N MET A 50 17.31 4.71 -44.92
CA MET A 50 17.94 3.50 -44.33
C MET A 50 17.23 2.96 -43.06
N VAL A 51 16.20 3.63 -42.54
CA VAL A 51 15.53 3.24 -41.29
C VAL A 51 14.01 3.31 -41.43
N ASP A 52 13.36 2.14 -41.45
CA ASP A 52 11.89 2.04 -41.38
C ASP A 52 11.41 2.14 -39.93
N TYR A 53 10.62 3.17 -39.64
CA TYR A 53 10.00 3.36 -38.33
C TYR A 53 8.76 2.46 -38.20
N THR A 54 8.93 1.25 -37.64
CA THR A 54 7.79 0.37 -37.33
C THR A 54 7.26 0.62 -35.91
N LEU A 55 5.93 0.72 -35.79
CA LEU A 55 5.24 0.87 -34.50
C LEU A 55 5.06 -0.45 -33.75
N LEU A 56 5.35 -1.58 -34.39
CA LEU A 56 5.13 -2.93 -33.86
C LEU A 56 5.75 -3.18 -32.47
N PRO A 57 7.02 -2.86 -32.18
CA PRO A 57 7.58 -3.10 -30.86
C PRO A 57 6.88 -2.25 -29.78
N PHE A 58 6.42 -1.04 -30.12
CA PHE A 58 5.71 -0.16 -29.18
C PHE A 58 4.32 -0.68 -28.82
N THR A 59 3.59 -1.25 -29.78
CA THR A 59 2.25 -1.80 -29.52
C THR A 59 2.32 -3.05 -28.64
N ILE A 60 3.25 -3.97 -28.94
CA ILE A 60 3.47 -5.18 -28.12
C ILE A 60 3.91 -4.79 -26.71
N MET A 61 4.85 -3.84 -26.59
CA MET A 61 5.30 -3.32 -25.30
C MET A 61 4.14 -2.68 -24.52
N GLY A 62 3.33 -1.83 -25.15
CA GLY A 62 2.18 -1.18 -24.51
C GLY A 62 1.14 -2.17 -23.98
N ILE A 63 0.80 -3.20 -24.76
CA ILE A 63 -0.13 -4.25 -24.35
C ILE A 63 0.44 -5.05 -23.18
N ALA A 64 1.71 -5.45 -23.27
CA ALA A 64 2.38 -6.22 -22.22
C ALA A 64 2.43 -5.44 -20.89
N LEU A 65 2.83 -4.16 -20.92
CA LEU A 65 2.82 -3.30 -19.73
C LEU A 65 1.40 -3.10 -19.18
N SER A 66 0.42 -2.86 -20.06
CA SER A 66 -0.97 -2.63 -19.63
C SER A 66 -1.53 -3.82 -18.85
N ILE A 67 -1.36 -5.04 -19.37
CA ILE A 67 -1.83 -6.26 -18.71
C ILE A 67 -1.10 -6.45 -17.37
N PHE A 68 0.22 -6.30 -17.35
CA PHE A 68 1.01 -6.48 -16.14
C PHE A 68 0.67 -5.46 -15.04
N LEU A 69 0.56 -4.18 -15.40
CA LEU A 69 0.17 -3.12 -14.47
C LEU A 69 -1.27 -3.30 -13.98
N SER A 70 -2.19 -3.72 -14.86
CA SER A 70 -3.59 -3.95 -14.50
C SER A 70 -3.72 -5.03 -13.42
N VAL A 71 -3.10 -6.20 -13.63
CA VAL A 71 -3.13 -7.29 -12.64
C VAL A 71 -2.46 -6.87 -11.34
N ARG A 72 -1.27 -6.25 -11.41
CA ARG A 72 -0.54 -5.77 -10.23
C ARG A 72 -1.35 -4.78 -9.42
N ASN A 73 -1.90 -3.76 -10.07
CA ASN A 73 -2.67 -2.72 -9.38
C ASN A 73 -3.96 -3.29 -8.78
N THR A 74 -4.64 -4.18 -9.52
CA THR A 74 -5.85 -4.85 -9.03
C THR A 74 -5.55 -5.72 -7.81
N ALA A 75 -4.44 -6.47 -7.82
CA ALA A 75 -4.03 -7.30 -6.70
C ALA A 75 -3.72 -6.47 -5.44
N ILE A 76 -3.02 -5.33 -5.58
CA ILE A 76 -2.73 -4.43 -4.46
C ILE A 76 -4.00 -3.85 -3.85
N VAL A 77 -4.93 -3.39 -4.70
CA VAL A 77 -6.22 -2.86 -4.25
C VAL A 77 -7.02 -3.96 -3.55
N ALA A 78 -7.15 -5.14 -4.17
CA ALA A 78 -7.86 -6.27 -3.58
C ALA A 78 -7.27 -6.69 -2.22
N TYR A 79 -5.95 -6.83 -2.13
CA TYR A 79 -5.27 -7.15 -0.88
C TYR A 79 -5.57 -6.12 0.21
N THR A 80 -5.56 -4.83 -0.13
CA THR A 80 -5.85 -3.76 0.84
C THR A 80 -7.30 -3.85 1.35
N PHE A 81 -8.28 -4.06 0.47
CA PHE A 81 -9.69 -4.16 0.85
C PHE A 81 -10.01 -5.44 1.64
N PHE A 82 -9.55 -6.61 1.16
CA PHE A 82 -9.77 -7.88 1.87
C PHE A 82 -8.96 -7.96 3.17
N GLY A 83 -7.78 -7.34 3.22
CA GLY A 83 -7.01 -7.19 4.43
C GLY A 83 -7.76 -6.39 5.48
N LEU A 84 -8.35 -5.24 5.09
CA LEU A 84 -9.18 -4.44 5.96
C LEU A 84 -10.41 -5.22 6.47
N ASP A 85 -11.10 -5.93 5.59
CA ASP A 85 -12.26 -6.76 5.94
C ASP A 85 -11.91 -7.83 6.99
N ARG A 86 -10.81 -8.55 6.78
CA ARG A 86 -10.33 -9.54 7.78
C ARG A 86 -9.93 -8.92 9.09
N LEU A 87 -9.24 -7.77 9.06
CA LEU A 87 -8.87 -7.05 10.28
C LEU A 87 -10.14 -6.60 11.03
N SER A 88 -11.16 -6.12 10.32
CA SER A 88 -12.43 -5.75 10.95
C SER A 88 -13.13 -6.93 11.60
N GLY A 89 -13.13 -8.11 10.97
CA GLY A 89 -13.68 -9.33 11.57
C GLY A 89 -12.91 -9.80 12.80
N GLN A 90 -11.58 -9.67 12.80
CA GLN A 90 -10.76 -9.97 13.99
C GLN A 90 -11.05 -9.03 15.17
N LEU A 91 -11.38 -7.76 14.89
CA LEU A 91 -11.69 -6.76 15.92
C LEU A 91 -13.13 -6.85 16.45
N GLU A 92 -14.01 -7.62 15.81
CA GLU A 92 -15.43 -7.75 16.20
C GLU A 92 -15.61 -8.53 17.52
N PHE A 93 -14.79 -9.55 17.76
CA PHE A 93 -14.89 -10.44 18.91
C PHE A 93 -13.62 -10.45 19.77
N PRO A 94 -13.29 -9.34 20.47
CA PRO A 94 -11.99 -9.17 21.14
C PRO A 94 -11.79 -10.08 22.37
N PHE A 95 -12.83 -10.78 22.82
CA PHE A 95 -12.80 -11.67 23.99
C PHE A 95 -12.69 -13.16 23.61
N GLY A 96 -12.31 -13.46 22.38
CA GLY A 96 -12.11 -14.82 21.90
C GLY A 96 -10.73 -15.40 22.27
N ARG A 97 -10.33 -16.44 21.52
CA ARG A 97 -9.06 -17.16 21.66
C ARG A 97 -8.18 -17.05 20.39
N HIS A 98 -8.44 -16.07 19.53
CA HIS A 98 -7.60 -15.78 18.37
C HIS A 98 -6.30 -15.07 18.79
N THR A 99 -5.30 -15.11 17.91
CA THR A 99 -3.96 -14.55 18.16
C THR A 99 -3.95 -13.06 18.49
N ASN A 100 -4.91 -12.29 17.99
CA ASN A 100 -5.00 -10.85 18.21
C ASN A 100 -6.11 -10.47 19.22
N ASP A 101 -6.73 -11.46 19.87
CA ASP A 101 -7.72 -11.20 20.91
C ASP A 101 -7.04 -10.77 22.21
N LEU A 102 -7.84 -10.20 23.13
CA LEU A 102 -7.33 -9.76 24.42
C LEU A 102 -6.76 -10.94 25.22
N PRO A 103 -5.61 -10.79 25.88
CA PRO A 103 -5.01 -11.83 26.72
C PRO A 103 -5.71 -11.85 28.10
N LEU A 104 -6.97 -12.29 28.12
CA LEU A 104 -7.81 -12.25 29.32
C LEU A 104 -7.23 -13.05 30.48
N ASP A 105 -6.66 -14.22 30.21
CA ASP A 105 -6.08 -15.04 31.28
C ASP A 105 -4.84 -14.39 31.90
N ALA A 106 -4.05 -13.66 31.11
CA ALA A 106 -2.93 -12.86 31.64
C ALA A 106 -3.41 -11.66 32.46
N ILE A 107 -4.47 -10.97 32.01
CA ILE A 107 -5.09 -9.88 32.78
C ILE A 107 -5.63 -10.41 34.11
N CYS A 108 -6.35 -11.53 34.09
CA CYS A 108 -6.83 -12.21 35.29
C CYS A 108 -5.67 -12.62 36.20
N ARG A 109 -4.58 -13.15 35.66
CA ARG A 109 -3.38 -13.50 36.44
C ARG A 109 -2.74 -12.28 37.10
N ILE A 110 -2.68 -11.13 36.42
CA ILE A 110 -2.18 -9.88 37.01
C ILE A 110 -3.08 -9.43 38.17
N HIS A 111 -4.39 -9.54 38.03
CA HIS A 111 -5.32 -9.23 39.11
C HIS A 111 -5.20 -10.22 40.28
N GLU A 112 -5.04 -11.51 39.99
CA GLU A 112 -4.80 -12.56 40.98
C GLU A 112 -3.54 -12.26 41.81
N ILE A 113 -2.44 -11.89 41.15
CA ILE A 113 -1.20 -11.43 41.80
C ILE A 113 -1.45 -10.22 42.69
N SER A 114 -2.11 -9.19 42.14
CA SER A 114 -2.38 -7.94 42.87
C SER A 114 -3.24 -8.17 44.12
N VAL A 115 -4.22 -9.07 44.05
CA VAL A 115 -5.09 -9.43 45.18
C VAL A 115 -4.33 -10.27 46.21
N ALA A 116 -3.54 -11.26 45.78
CA ALA A 116 -2.73 -12.07 46.68
C ALA A 116 -1.73 -11.22 47.46
N GLU A 117 -1.04 -10.29 46.78
CA GLU A 117 -0.14 -9.33 47.42
C GLU A 117 -0.84 -8.45 48.45
N ALA A 118 -2.06 -7.98 48.16
CA ALA A 118 -2.85 -7.16 49.09
C ALA A 118 -3.32 -7.93 50.33
N LEU A 119 -3.56 -9.24 50.21
CA LEU A 119 -3.95 -10.12 51.31
C LEU A 119 -2.76 -10.66 52.10
N GLY A 120 -1.53 -10.51 51.60
CA GLY A 120 -0.33 -11.09 52.18
C GLY A 120 -0.14 -12.59 51.86
N ASP A 121 -0.88 -13.10 50.87
CA ASP A 121 -0.78 -14.47 50.38
C ASP A 121 0.36 -14.61 49.36
N PRO A 122 0.92 -15.82 49.16
CA PRO A 122 1.94 -16.04 48.15
C PRO A 122 1.39 -15.78 46.74
N ALA A 123 1.99 -14.83 46.02
CA ALA A 123 1.56 -14.48 44.67
C ALA A 123 1.86 -15.58 43.64
N PRO A 124 0.90 -15.90 42.73
CA PRO A 124 1.12 -16.87 41.66
C PRO A 124 2.05 -16.31 40.57
N GLU A 125 2.73 -17.19 39.82
CA GLU A 125 3.66 -16.76 38.77
C GLU A 125 2.95 -16.12 37.56
N PRO A 126 3.54 -15.10 36.90
CA PRO A 126 3.03 -14.55 35.66
C PRO A 126 2.92 -15.61 34.54
N LEU A 127 1.85 -15.55 33.75
CA LEU A 127 1.70 -16.44 32.59
C LEU A 127 2.79 -16.17 31.55
N GLN A 128 3.39 -17.26 31.04
CA GLN A 128 4.39 -17.21 29.99
C GLN A 128 3.74 -17.36 28.61
N PRO A 129 4.27 -16.70 27.57
CA PRO A 129 3.69 -16.77 26.24
C PRO A 129 3.87 -18.17 25.63
N VAL A 130 2.76 -18.79 25.21
CA VAL A 130 2.73 -20.05 24.46
C VAL A 130 2.35 -19.73 23.02
N LYS A 131 3.23 -20.02 22.05
CA LYS A 131 3.01 -19.69 20.62
C LYS A 131 2.64 -18.22 20.37
N TYR A 132 3.33 -17.29 21.05
CA TYR A 132 3.09 -15.84 21.00
C TYR A 132 1.73 -15.38 21.57
N GLN A 133 1.01 -16.23 22.31
CA GLN A 133 -0.25 -15.90 22.99
C GLN A 133 -0.07 -15.97 24.51
N LEU A 134 -0.72 -15.05 25.24
CA LEU A 134 -0.77 -14.97 26.69
C LEU A 134 -2.19 -15.32 27.18
N GLN A 135 -2.57 -16.57 26.93
CA GLN A 135 -3.88 -17.15 27.21
C GLN A 135 -3.74 -18.56 27.79
#